data_AF-A0A6A1VHW8-F1
#
_entry.id   AF-A0A6A1VHW8-F1
#
_cell.length_a   1.000
_cell.length_b   1.000
_cell.length_c   1.000
_cell.angle_alpha   90.00
_cell.angle_beta   90.00
_cell.angle_gamma   90.00
#
_symmetry.space_group_name_H-M   'P 1'
#
loop_
_entity.id
_entity.type
_entity.pdbx_description
1 polymer ?
#
loop_
_entity_poly.entity_id
_entity_poly.type
_entity_poly.pdbx_seq_one_letter_code
_entity_poly.pdbx_strand_id
1 'polypeptide(L)'
;MMEVEAQATMEGRMLTDVEVFTQVLGEKRGYVRGLGDSVRPVSTFCSSSSEDMARKLTETQLELEQIRADREKESQQQMHEIHSLQQKMEEMQERMARYDRFMSRFASGAFDDVGV
;
A
#
# COMPACT_ATOMS: atom_id res chain seq x y z
N MET A 1 24.60 -26.64 54.25
CA MET A 1 23.67 -25.53 53.96
C MET A 1 23.89 -24.48 55.02
N MET A 2 24.16 -23.24 54.65
CA MET A 2 24.34 -22.14 55.59
C MET A 2 23.24 -21.13 55.28
N GLU A 3 22.20 -21.12 56.10
CA GLU A 3 21.13 -20.13 56.04
C GLU A 3 21.73 -18.81 56.52
N VAL A 4 21.91 -17.86 55.58
CA VAL A 4 22.33 -16.50 55.90
C VAL A 4 21.07 -15.67 56.06
N GLU A 5 20.35 -15.86 57.17
CA GLU A 5 19.44 -14.84 57.67
C GLU A 5 20.28 -13.75 58.34
N ALA A 6 20.80 -12.83 57.53
CA ALA A 6 21.44 -11.62 58.03
C ALA A 6 20.35 -10.68 58.58
N GLN A 7 19.94 -10.90 59.82
CA GLN A 7 19.21 -9.89 60.57
C GLN A 7 20.17 -8.73 60.84
N ALA A 8 20.15 -7.74 59.95
CA ALA A 8 20.88 -6.49 60.11
C ALA A 8 20.26 -5.74 61.31
N THR A 9 20.84 -5.95 62.49
CA THR A 9 20.41 -5.31 63.74
C THR A 9 21.44 -4.25 64.10
N MET A 10 21.00 -2.99 64.05
CA MET A 10 21.63 -1.89 64.78
C MET A 10 20.66 -1.55 65.91
N GLU A 11 21.09 -1.76 67.15
CA GLU A 11 20.33 -1.41 68.37
C GLU A 11 18.95 -2.09 68.52
N GLY A 12 18.81 -3.35 68.08
CA GLY A 12 17.65 -4.19 68.42
C GLY A 12 16.33 -3.87 67.69
N ARG A 13 16.35 -2.96 66.71
CA ARG A 13 15.21 -2.72 65.80
C ARG A 13 15.48 -3.31 64.42
N MET A 14 14.44 -3.80 63.74
CA MET A 14 14.57 -4.22 62.34
C MET A 14 14.86 -2.99 61.49
N LEU A 15 15.98 -3.04 60.77
CA LEU A 15 16.32 -1.98 59.83
C LEU A 15 15.35 -2.01 58.66
N THR A 16 14.84 -0.83 58.31
CA THR A 16 14.02 -0.68 57.11
C THR A 16 14.89 -0.86 55.87
N ASP A 17 14.30 -1.31 54.75
CA ASP A 17 15.03 -1.48 53.49
C ASP A 17 15.87 -0.24 53.15
N VAL A 18 15.30 0.95 53.36
CA VAL A 18 15.97 2.24 53.09
C VAL A 18 17.27 2.37 53.89
N GLU A 19 17.25 2.07 55.18
CA GLU A 19 18.43 2.13 56.05
C GLU A 19 19.48 1.10 55.63
N VAL A 20 19.06 -0.13 55.30
CA VAL A 20 19.94 -1.18 54.79
C VAL A 20 20.64 -0.71 53.50
N PHE A 21 19.89 -0.13 52.56
CA PHE A 21 20.47 0.39 51.32
C PHE A 21 21.47 1.52 51.58
N THR A 22 21.18 2.45 52.48
CA THR A 22 22.11 3.53 52.81
C THR A 22 23.39 3.03 53.48
N GLN A 23 23.30 2.00 54.33
CA GLN A 23 24.47 1.41 55.00
C GLN A 23 25.39 0.71 54.00
N VAL A 24 24.82 -0.05 53.05
CA VAL A 24 25.59 -0.86 52.09
C VAL A 24 26.12 -0.02 50.94
N LEU A 25 25.31 0.90 50.40
CA LEU A 25 25.64 1.65 49.17
C LEU A 25 26.06 3.10 49.42
N GLY A 26 25.94 3.60 50.65
CA GLY A 26 26.10 5.00 51.01
C GLY A 26 24.89 5.87 50.67
N GLU A 27 24.89 7.13 51.14
CA GLU A 27 23.85 8.12 50.82
C GLU A 27 23.94 8.54 49.35
N LYS A 28 23.13 7.91 48.49
CA LYS A 28 23.15 8.12 47.04
C LYS A 28 22.12 9.16 46.60
N ARG A 29 22.54 10.44 46.56
CA ARG A 29 21.72 11.52 46.00
C ARG A 29 21.56 11.34 44.48
N GLY A 30 20.31 11.35 44.00
CA GLY A 30 19.98 11.29 42.57
C GLY A 30 19.44 9.95 42.07
N TYR A 31 19.37 8.92 42.90
CA TYR A 31 18.75 7.65 42.52
C TYR A 31 17.26 7.65 42.84
N VAL A 32 16.42 7.58 41.81
CA VAL A 32 14.97 7.42 41.96
C VAL A 32 14.67 5.93 42.04
N ARG A 33 14.18 5.46 43.19
CA ARG A 33 13.82 4.05 43.40
C ARG A 33 12.74 3.65 42.39
N GLY A 34 13.01 2.61 41.58
CA GLY A 34 12.04 2.02 40.65
C GLY A 34 12.12 2.50 39.19
N LEU A 35 13.05 3.40 38.85
CA LEU A 35 13.28 3.82 37.47
C LEU A 35 14.61 3.27 36.98
N GLY A 36 14.65 1.99 36.62
CA GLY A 36 15.82 1.41 35.95
C GLY A 36 16.29 2.30 34.79
N ASP A 37 17.58 2.24 34.46
CA ASP A 37 18.21 3.02 33.41
C ASP A 37 17.54 2.75 32.05
N SER A 38 16.47 3.48 31.74
CA SER A 38 15.88 3.50 30.40
C SER A 38 16.20 4.84 29.76
N VAL A 39 16.70 4.75 28.53
CA VAL A 39 16.94 5.90 27.66
C VAL A 39 15.64 6.66 27.51
N ARG A 40 15.56 7.89 28.03
CA ARG A 40 14.45 8.79 27.70
C ARG A 40 14.49 9.02 26.18
N PRO A 41 13.40 8.75 25.44
CA PRO A 41 13.37 9.07 24.02
C PRO A 41 13.58 10.57 23.87
N VAL A 42 14.55 10.94 23.03
CA VAL A 42 14.80 12.32 22.64
C VAL A 42 13.53 12.84 21.98
N SER A 43 12.98 13.97 22.48
CA SER A 43 11.89 14.65 21.80
C SER A 43 12.42 15.23 20.49
N THR A 44 12.27 14.50 19.40
CA THR A 44 12.60 15.01 18.08
C THR A 44 11.55 16.05 17.69
N PHE A 45 12.00 17.28 17.44
CA PHE A 45 11.17 18.36 16.93
C PHE A 45 10.49 17.92 15.62
N CYS A 46 9.18 17.69 15.66
CA CYS A 46 8.41 17.03 14.60
C CYS A 46 7.72 18.02 13.62
N SER A 47 8.08 19.30 13.64
CA SER A 47 7.31 20.32 12.90
C SER A 47 7.79 20.52 11.45
N SER A 48 9.10 20.54 11.19
CA SER A 48 9.62 20.77 9.82
C SER A 48 9.46 19.57 8.88
N SER A 49 9.37 18.36 9.42
CA SER A 49 9.23 17.11 8.64
C SER A 49 7.82 16.89 8.07
N SER A 50 6.78 17.37 8.78
CA SER A 50 5.39 17.09 8.41
C SER A 50 4.93 17.82 7.15
N GLU A 51 5.38 19.06 6.95
CA GLU A 51 4.98 19.87 5.79
C GLU A 51 5.61 19.38 4.49
N ASP A 52 6.89 18.96 4.55
CA ASP A 52 7.58 18.33 3.42
C ASP A 52 6.91 17.01 3.03
N MET A 53 6.49 16.21 4.02
CA MET A 53 5.76 14.96 3.79
C MET A 53 4.37 15.22 3.18
N ALA A 54 3.65 16.23 3.65
CA ALA A 54 2.35 16.60 3.11
C ALA A 54 2.45 17.03 1.63
N ARG A 55 3.46 17.84 1.29
CA ARG A 55 3.72 18.24 -0.11
C ARG A 55 4.01 17.05 -1.01
N LYS A 56 4.87 16.11 -0.56
CA LYS A 56 5.17 14.88 -1.32
C LYS A 56 3.92 14.00 -1.50
N LEU A 57 3.03 13.94 -0.52
CA LEU A 57 1.77 13.20 -0.66
C LEU A 57 0.86 13.84 -1.70
N THR A 58 0.73 15.17 -1.72
CA THR A 58 -0.08 15.85 -2.74
C THR A 58 0.49 15.69 -4.15
N GLU A 59 1.81 15.73 -4.30
CA GLU A 59 2.48 15.56 -5.59
C GLU A 59 2.29 14.13 -6.14
N THR A 60 2.49 13.12 -5.30
CA THR A 60 2.28 11.71 -5.68
C THR A 60 0.82 11.40 -5.97
N GLN A 61 -0.14 12.04 -5.28
CA GLN A 61 -1.56 11.92 -5.60
C GLN A 61 -1.88 12.45 -7.01
N LEU A 62 -1.31 13.60 -7.37
CA LEU A 62 -1.49 14.21 -8.69
C LEU A 62 -0.87 13.32 -9.78
N GLU A 63 0.35 12.83 -9.57
CA GLU A 63 1.02 11.90 -10.50
C GLU A 63 0.18 10.62 -10.72
N LEU A 64 -0.38 10.05 -9.65
CA LEU A 64 -1.28 8.89 -9.76
C LEU A 64 -2.58 9.20 -10.51
N GLU A 65 -3.10 10.42 -10.41
CA GLU A 65 -4.27 10.84 -11.17
C GLU A 65 -3.95 11.00 -12.66
N GLN A 66 -2.79 11.59 -12.99
CA GLN A 66 -2.31 11.68 -14.38
C GLN A 66 -2.11 10.29 -15.00
N ILE A 67 -1.41 9.40 -14.31
CA ILE A 67 -1.19 8.02 -14.79
C ILE A 67 -2.52 7.27 -14.97
N ARG A 68 -3.54 7.57 -14.16
CA ARG A 68 -4.88 6.99 -14.34
C ARG A 68 -5.58 7.56 -15.57
N ALA A 69 -5.57 8.87 -15.74
CA ALA A 69 -6.19 9.53 -16.89
C ALA A 69 -5.55 9.08 -18.22
N ASP A 70 -4.22 8.99 -18.26
CA ASP A 70 -3.49 8.55 -19.46
C ASP A 70 -3.82 7.09 -19.81
N ARG A 71 -3.83 6.20 -18.81
CA ARG A 71 -4.22 4.79 -19.02
C ARG A 71 -5.67 4.65 -19.47
N GLU A 72 -6.58 5.45 -18.93
CA GLU A 72 -7.98 5.41 -19.34
C GLU A 72 -8.13 5.87 -20.80
N LYS A 73 -7.42 6.93 -21.19
CA LYS A 73 -7.41 7.40 -22.58
C LYS A 73 -6.83 6.36 -23.54
N GLU A 74 -5.73 5.71 -23.19
CA GLU A 74 -5.15 4.62 -23.99
C GLU A 74 -6.13 3.45 -24.11
N SER A 75 -6.78 3.06 -23.01
CA SER A 75 -7.79 2.00 -23.01
C SER A 75 -8.98 2.34 -23.91
N GLN A 76 -9.47 3.58 -23.88
CA GLN A 76 -10.53 4.04 -24.77
C GLN A 76 -10.10 4.00 -26.24
N GLN A 77 -8.87 4.41 -26.55
CA GLN A 77 -8.34 4.34 -27.91
C GLN A 77 -8.26 2.91 -28.42
N GLN A 78 -7.75 1.99 -27.60
CA GLN A 78 -7.70 0.56 -27.95
C GLN A 78 -9.10 -0.01 -28.18
N MET A 79 -10.09 0.37 -27.36
CA MET A 79 -11.47 -0.06 -27.54
C MET A 79 -12.04 0.42 -28.89
N HIS A 80 -11.79 1.68 -29.26
CA HIS A 80 -12.20 2.21 -30.56
C HIS A 80 -11.50 1.50 -31.73
N GLU A 81 -10.22 1.19 -31.59
CA GLU A 81 -9.47 0.46 -32.61
C GLU A 81 -10.00 -0.96 -32.81
N ILE A 82 -10.24 -1.69 -31.71
CA ILE A 82 -10.85 -3.02 -31.74
C ILE A 82 -12.22 -2.97 -32.41
N HIS A 83 -13.06 -2.01 -32.05
CA HIS A 83 -14.39 -1.85 -32.64
C HIS A 83 -14.30 -1.56 -34.15
N SER A 84 -13.39 -0.68 -34.57
CA SER A 84 -13.13 -0.39 -35.98
C SER A 84 -12.67 -1.65 -36.75
N LEU A 85 -11.78 -2.45 -36.16
CA LEU A 85 -11.33 -3.71 -36.77
C LEU A 85 -12.46 -4.74 -36.87
N GLN A 86 -13.30 -4.86 -35.82
CA GLN A 86 -14.47 -5.73 -35.83
C GLN A 86 -15.45 -5.33 -36.93
N GLN A 87 -15.74 -4.04 -37.08
CA GLN A 87 -16.62 -3.53 -38.14
C GLN A 87 -16.07 -3.87 -39.54
N LYS A 88 -14.76 -3.72 -39.75
CA LYS A 88 -14.13 -4.09 -41.03
C LYS A 88 -14.19 -5.59 -41.31
N MET A 89 -14.03 -6.43 -40.27
CA MET A 89 -14.18 -7.88 -40.42
C MET A 89 -15.61 -8.25 -40.80
N GLU A 90 -16.60 -7.64 -40.15
CA GLU A 90 -18.02 -7.87 -40.44
C GLU A 90 -18.37 -7.45 -41.87
N GLU A 91 -17.92 -6.27 -42.32
CA GLU A 91 -18.10 -5.81 -43.70
C GLU A 91 -17.42 -6.76 -44.70
N MET A 92 -16.20 -7.21 -44.41
CA MET A 92 -15.50 -8.17 -45.26
C MET A 92 -16.23 -9.51 -45.31
N GLN A 93 -16.79 -9.96 -44.19
CA GLN A 93 -17.57 -11.20 -44.10
C GLN A 93 -18.89 -11.08 -44.87
N GLU A 94 -19.61 -9.96 -44.75
CA GLU A 94 -20.80 -9.70 -45.57
C GLU A 94 -20.46 -9.68 -47.06
N ARG A 95 -19.35 -9.03 -47.42
CA ARG A 95 -18.89 -8.97 -48.81
C ARG A 95 -18.61 -10.38 -49.34
N MET A 96 -17.93 -11.21 -48.55
CA MET A 96 -17.65 -12.60 -48.90
C MET A 96 -18.94 -13.41 -49.04
N ALA A 97 -19.89 -13.28 -48.10
CA ALA A 97 -21.19 -13.94 -48.18
C ALA A 97 -22.00 -13.48 -49.40
N ARG A 98 -21.93 -12.20 -49.78
CA ARG A 98 -22.54 -11.70 -51.02
C ARG A 98 -21.90 -12.31 -52.26
N TYR A 99 -20.57 -12.42 -52.30
CA TYR A 99 -19.87 -13.09 -53.39
C TYR A 99 -20.23 -14.57 -53.47
N ASP A 100 -20.20 -15.29 -52.35
CA ASP A 100 -20.57 -16.70 -52.30
C ASP A 100 -22.02 -16.91 -52.77
N ARG A 101 -22.95 -16.05 -52.32
CA ARG A 101 -24.34 -16.07 -52.78
C ARG A 101 -24.48 -15.78 -54.27
N PHE A 102 -23.70 -14.83 -54.79
CA PHE A 102 -23.67 -14.50 -56.22
C PHE A 102 -23.13 -15.67 -57.04
N MET A 103 -21.98 -16.23 -56.64
CA MET A 103 -21.36 -17.37 -57.32
C MET A 103 -22.26 -18.60 -57.26
N SER A 104 -22.94 -18.83 -56.14
CA SER A 104 -23.90 -19.93 -56.00
C SER A 104 -25.11 -19.76 -56.92
N ARG A 105 -25.66 -18.54 -57.06
CA ARG A 105 -26.74 -18.24 -58.02
C ARG A 105 -26.29 -18.36 -59.47
N PHE A 106 -25.09 -17.91 -59.79
CA PHE A 106 -24.51 -18.02 -61.11
C PHE A 106 -24.33 -19.49 -61.50
N ALA A 107 -23.77 -20.31 -60.60
CA ALA A 107 -23.56 -21.74 -60.82
C ALA A 107 -24.86 -22.55 -60.88
N SER A 108 -25.91 -22.14 -60.17
CA SER A 108 -27.22 -22.80 -60.19
C SER A 108 -28.10 -22.43 -61.39
N GLY A 109 -27.69 -21.44 -62.21
CA GLY A 109 -28.47 -20.98 -63.37
C GLY A 109 -29.76 -20.24 -63.02
N ALA A 110 -29.94 -19.85 -61.75
CA ALA A 110 -31.11 -19.11 -61.28
C ALA A 110 -30.96 -17.61 -61.59
N PHE A 111 -31.02 -17.28 -62.87
CA PHE A 111 -31.34 -15.92 -63.33
C PHE A 111 -32.86 -15.85 -63.42
N ASP A 112 -33.48 -15.17 -62.45
CA ASP A 112 -34.88 -14.79 -62.60
C ASP A 112 -34.98 -13.93 -63.87
N ASP A 113 -35.76 -14.40 -64.82
CA ASP A 113 -36.11 -13.72 -66.06
C ASP A 113 -36.75 -12.37 -65.71
N VAL A 114 -35.93 -11.31 -65.64
CA VAL A 114 -36.43 -9.93 -65.60
C VAL A 114 -36.89 -9.64 -67.03
N GLY A 115 -38.09 -10.12 -67.33
CA GLY A 115 -38.84 -9.79 -68.52
C GLY A 115 -39.01 -8.27 -68.59
N VAL A 116 -38.52 -7.71 -69.69
CA VAL A 116 -38.78 -6.35 -70.17
C VAL A 116 -40.26 -6.18 -70.50
#